data_AF-A0A9E6VUQ2-F1
#
_entry.id   AF-A0A9E6VUQ2-F1
#
_cell.length_a   1.000
_cell.length_b   1.000
_cell.length_c   1.000
_cell.angle_alpha   90.00
_cell.angle_beta   90.00
_cell.angle_gamma   90.00
#
_symmetry.space_group_name_H-M   'P 1'
#
loop_
_entity.id
_entity.type
_entity.pdbx_description
1 polymer ?
#
loop_
_entity_poly.entity_id
_entity_poly.type
_entity_poly.pdbx_seq_one_letter_code
_entity_poly.pdbx_strand_id
1 'polypeptide(L)'
;MNDPRFYERKLVATGDGSHSIYLPAFDEHYHSTHGALRESLHVFIKHGYEELIYKVSARLRILEMGFGTGLNALLTWERNRHVAVSVDYTSLEAFPVDASTAAQLNYPGELKSPDGEEIFMKMHTCPWEVKENFGSNFSLLKLETTLADFCLHVPRIAPGDPLCQRRSEAKSQSGRLPCRDRSRSSRKARNDSCEKTVNRIPEAF
;
A
#
# COMPACT_ATOMS: atom_id res chain seq x y z
N MET A 1 1.69 -11.13 17.37
CA MET A 1 1.98 -11.08 15.93
C MET A 1 3.29 -11.81 15.65
N ASN A 2 3.34 -13.14 15.80
CA ASN A 2 4.55 -13.94 15.57
C ASN A 2 4.18 -15.10 14.63
N ASP A 3 3.99 -14.79 13.35
CA ASP A 3 3.76 -15.81 12.32
C ASP A 3 5.06 -16.06 11.57
N PRO A 4 5.71 -17.23 11.74
CA PRO A 4 7.04 -17.53 11.19
C PRO A 4 7.11 -17.37 9.67
N ARG A 5 5.97 -17.45 8.98
CA ARG A 5 5.86 -17.35 7.52
C ARG A 5 6.29 -15.99 6.97
N PHE A 6 6.26 -14.93 7.78
CA PHE A 6 6.64 -13.58 7.34
C PHE A 6 8.12 -13.23 7.55
N TYR A 7 8.89 -14.08 8.23
CA TYR A 7 10.28 -13.79 8.59
C TYR A 7 11.31 -14.35 7.60
N GLU A 8 10.99 -15.42 6.86
CA GLU A 8 11.84 -15.84 5.75
C GLU A 8 11.61 -14.89 4.56
N ARG A 9 12.58 -14.01 4.34
CA ARG A 9 12.57 -12.99 3.27
C ARG A 9 13.78 -13.18 2.39
N LYS A 10 13.58 -13.15 1.08
CA LYS A 10 14.66 -13.25 0.08
C LYS A 10 14.69 -11.99 -0.75
N LEU A 11 15.83 -11.31 -0.76
CA LEU A 11 16.08 -10.20 -1.66
C LEU A 11 16.20 -10.73 -3.09
N VAL A 12 15.46 -10.13 -4.02
CA VAL A 12 15.45 -10.54 -5.43
C VAL A 12 15.50 -9.31 -6.33
N ALA A 13 16.18 -9.41 -7.47
CA ALA A 13 16.14 -8.37 -8.50
C ALA A 13 14.87 -8.53 -9.35
N THR A 14 14.30 -7.40 -9.78
CA THR A 14 13.17 -7.35 -10.71
C THR A 14 13.63 -6.96 -12.12
N GLY A 15 12.72 -7.02 -13.10
CA GLY A 15 13.02 -6.82 -14.52
C GLY A 15 13.56 -5.43 -14.89
N ASP A 16 13.44 -4.43 -14.02
CA ASP A 16 14.02 -3.09 -14.20
C ASP A 16 15.33 -2.88 -13.40
N GLY A 17 15.87 -3.93 -12.77
CA GLY A 17 17.08 -3.87 -11.94
C GLY A 17 16.84 -3.46 -10.49
N SER A 18 15.66 -2.93 -10.14
CA SER A 18 15.33 -2.61 -8.76
C SER A 18 15.05 -3.87 -7.93
N HIS A 19 15.37 -3.84 -6.65
CA HIS A 19 15.15 -4.95 -5.74
C HIS A 19 13.68 -5.09 -5.30
N SER A 20 13.30 -6.29 -4.93
CA SER A 20 12.05 -6.62 -4.25
C SER A 20 12.33 -7.65 -3.15
N ILE A 21 11.33 -7.94 -2.32
CA ILE A 21 11.38 -8.99 -1.32
C ILE A 21 10.43 -10.10 -1.76
N TYR A 22 10.92 -11.33 -1.79
CA TYR A 22 10.12 -12.54 -1.99
C TYR A 22 9.86 -13.24 -0.65
N LEU A 23 8.61 -13.68 -0.46
CA LEU A 23 8.15 -14.45 0.69
C LEU A 23 7.85 -15.90 0.28
N PRO A 24 8.78 -16.85 0.52
CA PRO A 24 8.61 -18.24 0.11
C PRO A 24 7.36 -18.92 0.68
N ALA A 25 6.96 -18.54 1.90
CA ALA A 25 5.82 -19.14 2.57
C ALA A 25 4.47 -18.80 1.92
N PHE A 26 4.42 -17.74 1.12
CA PHE A 26 3.22 -17.29 0.41
C PHE A 26 3.36 -17.40 -1.12
N ASP A 27 4.57 -17.65 -1.61
CA ASP A 27 4.94 -17.56 -3.03
C ASP A 27 4.60 -16.18 -3.64
N GLU A 28 4.91 -15.12 -2.89
CA GLU A 28 4.51 -13.74 -3.21
C GLU A 28 5.71 -12.78 -3.17
N HIS A 29 5.64 -11.72 -3.98
CA HIS A 29 6.62 -10.64 -4.01
C HIS A 29 6.02 -9.34 -3.47
N TYR A 30 6.83 -8.52 -2.80
CA TYR A 30 6.39 -7.20 -2.29
C TYR A 30 6.06 -6.22 -3.42
N HIS A 31 6.68 -6.39 -4.59
CA HIS A 31 6.49 -5.58 -5.80
C HIS A 31 6.56 -6.46 -7.04
N SER A 32 6.04 -5.99 -8.18
CA SER A 32 6.07 -6.73 -9.44
C SER A 32 7.48 -7.18 -9.81
N THR A 33 7.56 -8.45 -10.22
CA THR A 33 8.78 -9.06 -10.76
C THR A 33 9.23 -8.42 -12.08
N HIS A 34 8.35 -7.72 -12.79
CA HIS A 34 8.66 -7.01 -14.03
C HIS A 34 9.36 -5.66 -13.80
N GLY A 35 9.43 -5.17 -12.56
CA GLY A 35 10.10 -3.91 -12.21
C GLY A 35 9.41 -3.19 -11.06
N ALA A 36 10.00 -3.25 -9.85
CA ALA A 36 9.40 -2.64 -8.66
C ALA A 36 9.37 -1.11 -8.74
N LEU A 37 10.48 -0.51 -9.17
CA LEU A 37 10.61 0.94 -9.33
C LEU A 37 9.68 1.45 -10.43
N ARG A 38 9.68 0.81 -11.60
CA ARG A 38 8.87 1.20 -12.75
C ARG A 38 7.38 1.13 -12.44
N GLU A 39 6.93 0.06 -11.78
CA GLU A 39 5.54 -0.07 -11.37
C GLU A 39 5.16 1.00 -10.34
N SER A 40 5.98 1.22 -9.31
CA SER A 40 5.70 2.21 -8.27
C SER A 40 5.63 3.64 -8.83
N LEU A 41 6.55 3.99 -9.74
CA LEU A 41 6.52 5.26 -10.47
C LEU A 41 5.25 5.41 -11.31
N HIS A 42 4.80 4.33 -11.96
CA HIS A 42 3.64 4.39 -12.84
C HIS A 42 2.32 4.40 -12.07
N VAL A 43 2.10 3.46 -11.16
CA VAL A 43 0.81 3.25 -10.48
C VAL A 43 0.67 4.21 -9.30
N PHE A 44 1.62 4.18 -8.37
CA PHE A 44 1.50 4.94 -7.12
C PHE A 44 1.80 6.43 -7.32
N ILE A 45 2.89 6.75 -8.02
CA ILE A 45 3.32 8.14 -8.19
C ILE A 45 2.52 8.84 -9.28
N LYS A 46 2.65 8.42 -10.54
CA LYS A 46 2.02 9.11 -11.67
C LYS A 46 0.49 9.13 -11.59
N HIS A 47 -0.14 7.96 -11.39
CA HIS A 47 -1.61 7.85 -11.38
C HIS A 47 -2.25 8.02 -9.99
N GLY A 48 -1.46 8.19 -8.93
CA GLY A 48 -1.95 8.41 -7.57
C GLY A 48 -1.54 9.77 -7.02
N TYR A 49 -0.28 9.89 -6.59
CA TYR A 49 0.25 11.09 -5.96
C TYR A 49 0.18 12.34 -6.86
N GLU A 50 0.71 12.26 -8.09
CA GLU A 50 0.81 13.42 -8.99
C GLU A 50 -0.58 13.89 -9.47
N GLU A 51 -1.55 12.98 -9.59
CA GLU A 51 -2.94 13.32 -9.89
C GLU A 51 -3.62 14.16 -8.80
N LEU A 52 -3.15 14.10 -7.55
CA LEU A 52 -3.79 14.76 -6.42
C LEU A 52 -3.02 15.96 -5.90
N ILE A 53 -1.68 15.92 -5.91
CA ILE A 53 -0.84 16.94 -5.26
C ILE A 53 -1.07 18.34 -5.82
N TYR A 54 -1.35 18.47 -7.12
CA TYR A 54 -1.60 19.77 -7.76
C TYR A 54 -3.06 20.23 -7.66
N LYS A 55 -3.96 19.37 -7.15
CA LYS A 55 -5.40 19.67 -6.98
C LYS A 55 -5.75 20.12 -5.56
N VAL A 56 -4.79 20.04 -4.62
CA VAL A 56 -4.97 20.47 -3.23
C VAL A 56 -4.13 21.71 -2.92
N SER A 57 -4.65 22.61 -2.10
CA SER A 57 -4.02 23.93 -1.91
C SER A 57 -2.97 23.99 -0.80
N ALA A 58 -3.01 23.08 0.18
CA ALA A 58 -2.13 23.15 1.34
C ALA A 58 -1.61 21.79 1.82
N ARG A 59 -2.44 20.76 1.81
CA ARG A 59 -2.08 19.45 2.37
C ARG A 59 -2.70 18.29 1.63
N LEU A 60 -1.89 17.29 1.33
CA LEU A 60 -2.28 15.96 0.88
C LEU A 60 -2.10 14.96 2.03
N ARG A 61 -3.08 14.08 2.25
CA ARG A 61 -3.00 13.00 3.25
C ARG A 61 -3.04 11.67 2.53
N ILE A 62 -2.06 10.82 2.78
CA ILE A 62 -1.91 9.51 2.14
C ILE A 62 -2.00 8.44 3.22
N LEU A 63 -2.85 7.44 2.99
CA LEU A 63 -2.85 6.21 3.77
C LEU A 63 -2.34 5.08 2.88
N GLU A 64 -1.25 4.44 3.28
CA GLU A 64 -0.70 3.25 2.65
C GLU A 64 -0.99 2.03 3.52
N MET A 65 -1.41 0.94 2.88
CA MET A 65 -1.56 -0.37 3.52
C MET A 65 -0.34 -1.22 3.17
N GLY A 66 0.51 -1.48 4.15
CA GLY A 66 1.82 -2.11 4.00
C GLY A 66 2.89 -1.06 3.75
N PHE A 67 3.69 -0.76 4.78
CA PHE A 67 4.90 0.06 4.58
C PHE A 67 5.93 -0.72 3.74
N GLY A 68 5.97 -2.04 3.93
CA GLY A 68 6.73 -2.96 3.12
C GLY A 68 8.20 -2.57 3.01
N THR A 69 8.65 -2.37 1.77
CA THR A 69 10.04 -1.99 1.46
C THR A 69 10.31 -0.48 1.56
N GLY A 70 9.29 0.34 1.86
CA GLY A 70 9.39 1.79 1.93
C GLY A 70 9.52 2.50 0.57
N LEU A 71 9.45 1.79 -0.56
CA LEU A 71 9.68 2.35 -1.89
C LEU A 71 8.69 3.49 -2.24
N ASN A 72 7.40 3.29 -2.02
CA ASN A 72 6.39 4.31 -2.32
C ASN A 72 6.57 5.56 -1.46
N ALA A 73 6.87 5.39 -0.17
CA ALA A 73 7.14 6.51 0.74
C ALA A 73 8.39 7.29 0.30
N LEU A 74 9.48 6.60 -0.06
CA LEU A 74 10.72 7.23 -0.57
C LEU A 74 10.45 8.02 -1.86
N LEU A 75 9.76 7.42 -2.82
CA LEU A 75 9.41 8.08 -4.09
C LEU A 75 8.50 9.28 -3.88
N THR A 76 7.52 9.17 -2.98
CA THR A 76 6.62 10.28 -2.66
C THR A 76 7.37 11.42 -2.01
N TRP A 77 8.25 11.12 -1.06
CA TRP A 77 9.13 12.10 -0.44
C TRP A 77 9.97 12.83 -1.49
N GLU A 78 10.66 12.09 -2.36
CA GLU A 78 11.52 12.68 -3.39
C GLU A 78 10.74 13.64 -4.29
N ARG A 79 9.55 13.22 -4.76
CA ARG A 79 8.69 14.04 -5.60
C ARG A 79 8.12 15.26 -4.86
N ASN A 80 7.82 15.13 -3.57
CA ASN A 80 7.26 16.21 -2.76
C ASN A 80 8.24 17.34 -2.46
N ARG A 81 9.55 17.08 -2.49
CA ARG A 81 10.60 18.10 -2.26
C ARG A 81 10.50 19.31 -3.19
N HIS A 82 9.87 19.15 -4.35
CA HIS A 82 9.74 20.18 -5.36
C HIS A 82 8.40 20.94 -5.32
N VAL A 83 7.56 20.68 -4.32
CA VAL A 83 6.21 21.25 -4.20
C VAL A 83 5.99 21.84 -2.81
N ALA A 84 5.26 22.96 -2.72
CA ALA A 84 4.97 23.64 -1.45
C ALA A 84 3.84 22.98 -0.62
N VAL A 85 3.15 22.00 -1.18
CA VAL A 85 2.05 21.29 -0.52
C VAL A 85 2.61 20.28 0.47
N SER A 86 2.14 20.32 1.72
CA SER A 86 2.54 19.35 2.73
C SER A 86 1.91 17.96 2.49
N VAL A 87 2.67 16.89 2.66
CA VAL A 87 2.22 15.50 2.65
C VAL A 87 2.27 14.94 4.06
N ASP A 88 1.12 14.51 4.57
CA ASP A 88 0.99 13.67 5.76
C ASP A 88 0.84 12.21 5.30
N TYR A 89 1.92 11.44 5.37
CA TYR A 89 1.96 10.04 4.99
C TYR A 89 1.72 9.16 6.22
N THR A 90 0.70 8.30 6.17
CA THR A 90 0.45 7.28 7.21
C THR A 90 0.54 5.91 6.57
N SER A 91 1.35 5.03 7.13
CA SER A 91 1.48 3.65 6.66
C SER A 91 1.14 2.66 7.78
N LEU A 92 0.41 1.60 7.43
CA LEU A 92 0.04 0.51 8.33
C LEU A 92 0.87 -0.72 7.98
N GLU A 93 1.62 -1.28 8.90
CA GLU A 93 2.45 -2.46 8.63
C GLU A 93 2.30 -3.49 9.75
N ALA A 94 1.97 -4.73 9.38
CA ALA A 94 1.80 -5.80 10.34
C ALA A 94 3.12 -6.54 10.63
N PHE A 95 4.03 -6.57 9.67
CA PHE A 95 5.28 -7.31 9.74
C PHE A 95 6.42 -6.44 9.18
N PRO A 96 6.95 -5.49 9.96
CA PRO A 96 7.99 -4.57 9.52
C PRO A 96 9.20 -5.24 8.86
N VAL A 97 9.74 -4.62 7.81
CA VAL A 97 11.07 -4.94 7.28
C VAL A 97 12.11 -4.36 8.22
N ASP A 98 13.02 -5.21 8.71
CA ASP A 98 14.09 -4.76 9.60
C ASP A 98 15.10 -3.90 8.84
N ALA A 99 15.76 -2.98 9.56
CA ALA A 99 16.69 -2.04 8.95
C ALA A 99 17.87 -2.71 8.22
N SER A 100 18.29 -3.91 8.64
CA SER A 100 19.41 -4.60 8.01
C SER A 100 19.02 -5.23 6.66
N THR A 101 17.79 -5.72 6.53
CA THR A 101 17.22 -6.12 5.24
C THR A 101 16.97 -4.90 4.36
N ALA A 102 16.43 -3.82 4.94
CA ALA A 102 16.15 -2.59 4.20
C ALA A 102 17.42 -1.99 3.58
N ALA A 103 18.54 -1.96 4.32
CA ALA A 103 19.82 -1.44 3.84
C ALA A 103 20.40 -2.19 2.62
N GLN A 104 19.86 -3.35 2.26
CA GLN A 104 20.27 -4.12 1.07
C GLN A 104 19.43 -3.78 -0.17
N LEU A 105 18.34 -3.00 -0.03
CA LEU A 105 17.52 -2.55 -1.14
C LEU A 105 18.25 -1.43 -1.89
N ASN A 106 18.30 -1.53 -3.22
CA ASN A 106 19.07 -0.61 -4.05
C ASN A 106 18.32 0.67 -4.44
N TYR A 107 17.14 0.95 -3.85
CA TYR A 107 16.29 2.05 -4.29
C TYR A 107 16.98 3.41 -4.25
N PRO A 108 17.68 3.83 -3.18
CA PRO A 108 18.33 5.13 -3.19
C PRO A 108 19.34 5.29 -4.34
N GLY A 109 20.09 4.23 -4.64
CA GLY A 109 21.01 4.18 -5.77
C GLY A 109 20.31 4.32 -7.12
N GLU A 110 19.17 3.66 -7.31
CA GLU A 110 18.37 3.76 -8.53
C GLU A 110 17.70 5.14 -8.69
N LEU A 111 17.28 5.78 -7.59
CA LEU A 111 16.70 7.13 -7.61
C LEU A 111 17.76 8.21 -7.95
N LYS A 112 19.04 7.96 -7.66
CA LYS A 112 20.13 8.94 -7.80
C LYS A 112 19.86 10.26 -7.07
N SER A 113 19.11 10.20 -5.96
CA SER A 113 18.84 11.35 -5.09
C SER A 113 19.98 11.50 -4.08
N PRO A 114 20.62 12.68 -3.96
CA PRO A 114 21.75 12.88 -3.05
C PRO A 114 21.45 12.53 -1.58
N ASP A 115 20.22 12.84 -1.13
CA ASP A 115 19.79 12.62 0.26
C ASP A 115 19.03 11.28 0.42
N GLY A 116 18.85 10.53 -0.67
CA GLY A 116 17.94 9.38 -0.73
C GLY A 116 18.34 8.25 0.23
N GLU A 117 19.65 7.98 0.36
CA GLU A 117 20.16 6.89 1.21
C GLU A 117 19.90 7.17 2.69
N GLU A 118 20.27 8.37 3.14
CA GLU A 118 20.05 8.81 4.52
C GLU A 118 18.56 8.78 4.87
N ILE A 119 17.73 9.31 3.97
CA ILE A 119 16.29 9.40 4.18
C ILE A 119 15.63 8.03 4.20
N PHE A 120 16.02 7.15 3.28
CA PHE A 120 15.51 5.79 3.22
C PHE A 120 15.83 5.02 4.50
N MET A 121 17.06 5.12 5.00
CA MET A 121 17.46 4.50 6.26
C MET A 121 16.79 5.14 7.47
N LYS A 122 16.61 6.47 7.46
CA LYS A 122 15.86 7.18 8.51
C LYS A 122 14.39 6.72 8.54
N MET A 123 13.75 6.49 7.39
CA MET A 123 12.37 5.96 7.34
C MET A 123 12.27 4.57 7.97
N HIS A 124 13.28 3.71 7.84
CA HIS A 124 13.28 2.37 8.43
C HIS A 124 13.65 2.35 9.90
N THR A 125 14.46 3.31 10.36
CA THR A 125 14.97 3.36 11.74
C THR A 125 14.19 4.29 12.66
N CYS A 126 13.34 5.18 12.12
CA CYS A 126 12.51 6.05 12.94
C CYS A 126 11.51 5.25 13.79
N PRO A 127 11.15 5.75 15.00
CA PRO A 127 10.21 5.07 15.89
C PRO A 127 8.87 4.83 15.22
N TRP A 128 8.25 3.70 15.56
CA TRP A 128 6.87 3.42 15.23
C TRP A 128 5.94 4.27 16.10
N GLU A 129 4.71 4.49 15.63
CA GLU A 129 3.64 5.27 16.29
C GLU A 129 3.97 6.74 16.55
N VAL A 130 5.10 7.23 16.06
CA VAL A 130 5.53 8.62 16.15
C VAL A 130 5.54 9.23 14.75
N LYS A 131 4.93 10.41 14.60
CA LYS A 131 5.01 11.17 13.36
C LYS A 131 6.36 11.88 13.28
N GLU A 132 7.10 11.59 12.23
CA GLU A 132 8.43 12.16 11.98
C GLU A 132 8.45 12.98 10.69
N ASN A 133 9.28 14.03 10.67
CA ASN A 133 9.41 14.91 9.51
C ASN A 133 10.66 14.57 8.68
N PHE A 134 10.51 14.63 7.36
CA PHE A 134 11.53 14.34 6.37
C PHE A 134 11.64 15.54 5.40
N GLY A 135 12.24 16.62 5.88
CA GLY A 135 12.22 17.92 5.21
C GLY A 135 11.08 18.81 5.71
N SER A 136 10.76 19.87 4.95
CA SER A 136 9.76 20.87 5.38
C SER A 136 8.32 20.43 5.13
N ASN A 137 8.09 19.62 4.08
CA ASN A 137 6.76 19.39 3.54
C ASN A 137 6.31 17.93 3.64
N PHE A 138 7.15 17.00 4.12
CA PHE A 138 6.78 15.58 4.20
C PHE A 138 6.88 15.07 5.64
N SER A 139 5.80 14.45 6.12
CA SER A 139 5.80 13.71 7.38
C SER A 139 5.38 12.26 7.17
N LEU A 140 5.96 11.35 7.96
CA LEU A 140 5.64 9.93 7.96
C LEU A 140 5.23 9.50 9.36
N LEU A 141 4.10 8.83 9.45
CA LEU A 141 3.65 8.06 10.62
C LEU A 141 3.56 6.60 10.19
N LYS A 142 4.34 5.72 10.82
CA LYS A 142 4.24 4.26 10.64
C LYS A 142 3.50 3.68 11.84
N LEU A 143 2.52 2.83 11.62
CA LEU A 143 1.77 2.13 12.66
C LEU A 143 1.98 0.63 12.52
N GLU A 144 2.48 -0.03 13.58
CA GLU A 144 2.67 -1.48 13.60
C GLU A 144 1.32 -2.14 13.91
N THR A 145 0.50 -2.31 12.89
CA THR A 145 -0.88 -2.79 13.03
C THR A 145 -1.38 -3.47 11.76
N THR A 146 -2.33 -4.37 11.93
CA THR A 146 -3.06 -4.93 10.79
C THR A 146 -4.13 -3.95 10.33
N LEU A 147 -4.54 -4.01 9.06
CA LEU A 147 -5.69 -3.25 8.58
C LEU A 147 -6.97 -3.57 9.37
N ALA A 148 -7.12 -4.82 9.82
CA ALA A 148 -8.30 -5.25 10.57
C ALA A 148 -8.38 -4.64 11.97
N ASP A 149 -7.23 -4.41 12.60
CA ASP A 149 -7.12 -3.81 13.93
C ASP A 149 -7.02 -2.27 13.87
N PHE A 150 -6.65 -1.72 12.70
CA PHE A 150 -6.57 -0.29 12.50
C PHE A 150 -7.93 0.38 12.70
N CYS A 151 -7.99 1.21 13.74
CA CYS A 151 -9.12 2.09 13.99
C CYS A 151 -8.75 3.51 13.62
N LEU A 152 -9.44 4.06 12.61
CA LEU A 152 -9.53 5.51 12.47
C LEU A 152 -10.12 6.04 13.79
N HIS A 153 -9.37 6.89 14.50
CA HIS A 153 -9.95 7.69 15.55
C HIS A 153 -10.95 8.65 14.90
N VAL A 154 -12.16 8.17 14.64
CA VAL A 154 -13.31 9.02 14.37
C VAL A 154 -13.62 9.62 15.74
N PRO A 155 -13.45 10.94 15.95
CA PRO A 155 -13.94 11.56 17.19
C PRO A 155 -15.38 11.11 17.32
N ARG A 156 -15.69 10.41 18.43
CA ARG A 156 -16.96 9.72 18.64
C ARG A 156 -18.07 10.65 18.18
N ILE A 157 -18.75 10.27 17.09
CA ILE A 157 -19.97 10.95 16.73
C ILE A 157 -20.88 10.83 17.95
N ALA A 158 -21.42 11.96 18.40
CA ALA A 158 -22.22 12.03 19.60
C ALA A 158 -23.26 10.89 19.64
N PRO A 159 -23.57 10.31 20.81
CA PRO A 159 -24.57 9.27 20.92
C PRO A 159 -25.89 9.74 20.28
N GLY A 160 -26.25 9.16 19.12
CA GLY A 160 -27.39 9.58 18.31
C GLY A 160 -27.23 9.44 16.79
N ASP A 161 -26.01 9.23 16.26
CA ASP A 161 -25.82 9.08 14.81
C ASP A 161 -26.35 7.71 14.28
N PRO A 162 -27.21 7.71 13.25
CA PRO A 162 -27.76 6.49 12.64
C PRO A 162 -26.74 5.49 12.08
N LEU A 163 -25.46 5.87 11.89
CA LEU A 163 -24.37 4.96 11.51
C LEU A 163 -23.92 4.04 12.67
N CYS A 164 -24.20 4.40 13.93
CA CYS A 164 -23.81 3.61 15.11
C CYS A 164 -24.73 2.39 15.33
N GLN A 165 -26.00 2.46 14.90
CA GLN A 165 -27.01 1.44 15.21
C GLN A 165 -26.86 0.15 14.40
N ARG A 166 -26.05 0.13 13.33
CA ARG A 166 -25.84 -1.07 12.51
C ARG A 166 -24.78 -2.05 13.03
N ARG A 167 -24.08 -1.76 14.13
CA ARG A 167 -23.11 -2.70 14.74
C ARG A 167 -23.66 -3.56 15.87
N SER A 168 -24.81 -3.23 16.44
CA SER A 168 -25.43 -4.01 17.53
C SER A 168 -26.34 -5.15 17.04
N GLU A 169 -26.83 -5.11 15.80
CA GLU A 169 -27.79 -6.12 15.28
C GLU A 169 -27.11 -7.27 14.52
N ALA A 170 -25.89 -7.09 14.01
CA ALA A 170 -25.17 -8.13 13.24
C ALA A 170 -24.47 -9.20 14.12
N LYS A 171 -24.48 -9.07 15.45
CA LYS A 171 -23.88 -10.05 16.38
C LYS A 171 -24.90 -10.99 17.05
N SER A 172 -26.20 -10.86 16.80
CA SER A 172 -27.23 -11.73 17.40
C SER A 172 -27.88 -12.73 16.43
N GLN A 173 -27.45 -12.80 15.16
CA GLN A 173 -27.95 -13.78 14.19
C GLN A 173 -26.81 -14.50 13.45
N SER A 174 -25.96 -15.22 14.19
CA SER A 174 -25.21 -16.37 13.65
C SER A 174 -25.68 -17.66 14.32
N GLY A 175 -27.00 -17.91 14.22
CA GLY A 175 -27.57 -19.22 14.44
C GLY A 175 -27.23 -20.14 13.26
N ARG A 176 -26.64 -21.30 13.56
CA ARG A 176 -26.30 -22.38 12.62
C ARG A 176 -27.42 -22.62 11.59
N LEU A 177 -27.08 -22.59 10.31
CA LEU A 177 -27.90 -23.20 9.26
C LEU A 177 -27.23 -24.54 8.85
N PRO A 178 -27.98 -25.66 8.84
CA PRO A 178 -27.43 -26.95 8.47
C PRO A 178 -27.25 -27.07 6.96
N CYS A 179 -26.18 -27.76 6.55
CA CYS A 179 -25.94 -28.20 5.18
C CYS A 179 -27.17 -28.96 4.65
N ARG A 180 -27.74 -28.49 3.54
CA ARG A 180 -28.69 -29.27 2.75
C ARG A 180 -28.06 -29.64 1.42
N ASP A 181 -27.82 -30.93 1.33
CA ASP A 181 -27.55 -31.73 0.14
C ASP A 181 -28.66 -31.53 -0.91
N ARG A 182 -28.28 -31.23 -2.17
CA ARG A 182 -29.15 -31.40 -3.35
C ARG A 182 -28.32 -31.80 -4.57
N SER A 183 -28.43 -33.10 -4.85
CA SER A 183 -28.20 -33.78 -6.12
C SER A 183 -28.83 -33.10 -7.35
N ARG A 184 -28.06 -33.10 -8.44
CA ARG A 184 -28.41 -33.21 -9.88
C ARG A 184 -29.82 -32.79 -10.33
N SER A 185 -29.90 -31.81 -11.25
CA SER A 185 -30.46 -32.07 -12.60
C SER A 185 -30.12 -30.96 -13.60
N SER A 186 -29.77 -31.43 -14.80
CA SER A 186 -29.53 -30.75 -16.08
C SER A 186 -30.51 -29.64 -16.49
N ARG A 187 -30.02 -28.63 -17.23
CA ARG A 187 -30.47 -28.31 -18.61
C ARG A 187 -29.59 -27.26 -19.31
N LYS A 188 -29.42 -27.51 -20.61
CA LYS A 188 -28.64 -26.88 -21.68
C LYS A 188 -28.92 -25.39 -21.97
N ALA A 189 -27.82 -24.72 -22.37
CA ALA A 189 -27.61 -23.87 -23.55
C ALA A 189 -28.38 -22.55 -23.72
N ARG A 190 -27.61 -21.47 -23.92
CA ARG A 190 -27.53 -20.72 -25.19
C ARG A 190 -26.28 -19.82 -25.22
N ASN A 191 -25.58 -19.89 -26.35
CA ASN A 191 -24.57 -18.94 -26.81
C ASN A 191 -25.21 -17.56 -27.01
N ASP A 192 -24.45 -16.49 -26.81
CA ASP A 192 -24.26 -15.50 -27.86
C ASP A 192 -22.97 -14.69 -27.63
N SER A 193 -22.11 -14.79 -28.62
CA SER A 193 -20.90 -14.02 -28.88
C SER A 193 -21.25 -12.63 -29.40
N CYS A 194 -20.59 -11.59 -28.92
CA CYS A 194 -20.41 -10.37 -29.71
C CYS A 194 -19.00 -9.81 -29.52
N GLU A 195 -18.31 -9.69 -30.64
CA GLU A 195 -16.92 -9.27 -30.79
C GLU A 195 -16.73 -7.76 -30.63
N LYS A 196 -15.53 -7.41 -30.13
CA LYS A 196 -14.61 -6.35 -30.57
C LYS A 196 -15.17 -4.97 -30.92
N THR A 197 -14.66 -3.95 -30.22
CA THR A 197 -13.85 -2.92 -30.91
C THR A 197 -12.84 -2.27 -29.97
N VAL A 198 -11.57 -2.39 -30.34
CA VAL A 198 -10.41 -1.68 -29.80
C VAL A 198 -10.36 -0.32 -30.48
N ASN A 199 -10.28 0.77 -29.71
CA ASN A 199 -9.83 2.05 -30.24
C ASN A 199 -8.61 2.54 -29.45
N ARG A 200 -7.47 2.51 -30.14
CA ARG A 200 -6.22 3.21 -29.78
C ARG A 200 -6.43 4.72 -29.94
N ILE A 201 -5.90 5.50 -29.01
CA ILE A 201 -5.60 6.93 -29.20
C ILE A 201 -4.12 7.12 -28.78
N PRO A 202 -3.32 7.89 -29.54
CA PRO A 202 -1.87 7.80 -29.53
C PRO A 202 -1.18 8.62 -28.44
N GLU A 203 0.04 8.20 -28.12
CA GLU A 203 1.04 8.92 -27.32
C GLU A 203 1.45 10.25 -27.98
N ALA A 204 1.64 11.29 -27.16
CA ALA A 204 2.33 12.51 -27.53
C ALA A 204 3.07 13.07 -26.30
N PHE A 205 4.41 13.04 -26.40
CA PHE A 205 5.47 13.75 -25.66
C PHE A 205 5.57 13.60 -24.14
#